data_AF-A0A0Q5EXV9-F1
#
_entry.id   AF-A0A0Q5EXV9-F1
#
_cell.length_a   1.000
_cell.length_b   1.000
_cell.length_c   1.000
_cell.angle_alpha   90.00
_cell.angle_beta   90.00
_cell.angle_gamma   90.00
#
_symmetry.space_group_name_H-M   'P 1'
#
loop_
_entity.id
_entity.type
_entity.pdbx_description
1 polymer ?
#
loop_
_entity_poly.entity_id
_entity_poly.type
_entity_poly.pdbx_seq_one_letter_code
_entity_poly.pdbx_strand_id
1 'polypeptide(L)'
;MKLPSRSALLSCLILAAPLGAQAAMDSTTRSDFTEQCVSAAKQQKLDDKSAKAHCECGAKQIDANFSDKDIAAMNNASAAPDPALASKLQKLVAQHCVK
;
A
#
# COMPACT_ATOMS: atom_id res chain seq x y z
N MET A 1 -42.12 37.99 4.39
CA MET A 1 -41.59 38.36 3.06
C MET A 1 -41.30 37.09 2.27
N LYS A 2 -41.56 37.14 0.95
CA LYS A 2 -41.53 36.03 -0.02
C LYS A 2 -40.12 35.44 -0.21
N LEU A 3 -40.06 34.13 -0.46
CA LEU A 3 -38.87 33.37 -0.89
C LEU A 3 -38.43 33.80 -2.30
N PRO A 4 -37.11 33.74 -2.59
CA PRO A 4 -36.72 33.26 -3.90
C PRO A 4 -35.73 32.09 -3.80
N SER A 5 -36.18 30.99 -4.40
CA SER A 5 -35.37 29.91 -4.96
C SER A 5 -34.20 30.44 -5.77
N ARG A 6 -32.98 29.92 -5.50
CA ARG A 6 -31.93 29.63 -6.50
C ARG A 6 -31.10 28.45 -6.02
N SER A 7 -31.58 27.24 -6.32
CA SER A 7 -30.70 26.10 -6.55
C SER A 7 -29.80 26.43 -7.73
N ALA A 8 -28.53 26.67 -7.51
CA ALA A 8 -27.49 26.59 -8.52
C ALA A 8 -26.14 26.82 -7.85
N LEU A 9 -25.44 25.74 -7.47
CA LEU A 9 -24.00 25.60 -7.70
C LEU A 9 -23.74 24.08 -7.75
N LEU A 10 -23.91 23.52 -8.95
CA LEU A 10 -23.23 22.30 -9.37
C LEU A 10 -21.73 22.58 -9.29
N SER A 11 -21.13 22.30 -8.14
CA SER A 11 -19.68 22.23 -8.01
C SER A 11 -19.21 21.00 -8.78
N CYS A 12 -18.92 21.21 -10.07
CA CYS A 12 -18.15 20.28 -10.87
C CYS A 12 -16.70 20.31 -10.37
N LEU A 13 -16.45 19.74 -9.20
CA LEU A 13 -15.12 19.39 -8.74
C LEU A 13 -14.80 18.00 -9.30
N ILE A 14 -14.60 17.95 -10.62
CA ILE A 14 -13.84 16.86 -11.21
C ILE A 14 -12.39 17.13 -10.80
N LEU A 15 -11.99 16.58 -9.64
CA LEU A 15 -10.57 16.34 -9.37
C LEU A 15 -10.12 15.24 -10.33
N ALA A 16 -9.87 15.61 -11.59
CA ALA A 16 -9.02 14.83 -12.47
C ALA A 16 -7.57 15.09 -12.05
N ALA A 17 -7.18 14.57 -10.89
CA ALA A 17 -5.78 14.32 -10.63
C ALA A 17 -5.44 13.00 -11.36
N PRO A 18 -4.56 13.00 -12.36
CA PRO A 18 -4.03 11.76 -12.91
C PRO A 18 -3.01 11.21 -11.90
N LEU A 19 -3.49 10.72 -10.76
CA LEU A 19 -2.66 10.03 -9.75
C LEU A 19 -2.66 8.51 -9.99
N GLY A 20 -2.99 8.08 -11.20
CA GLY A 20 -3.10 6.66 -11.56
C GLY A 20 -1.95 6.13 -12.41
N ALA A 21 -0.74 6.67 -12.27
CA ALA A 21 0.41 6.26 -13.09
C ALA A 21 1.65 5.83 -12.29
N GLN A 22 1.51 5.55 -10.99
CA GLN A 22 2.62 5.06 -10.15
C GLN A 22 2.12 4.00 -9.20
N ALA A 23 1.80 2.82 -9.71
CA ALA A 23 1.07 1.91 -8.87
C ALA A 23 1.43 0.42 -9.08
N ALA A 24 2.58 0.19 -9.71
CA ALA A 24 3.55 -0.77 -9.17
C ALA A 24 4.37 -0.09 -8.07
N MET A 25 4.91 -0.84 -7.08
CA MET A 25 5.93 -0.29 -6.18
C MET A 25 7.11 0.19 -7.03
N ASP A 26 7.37 1.50 -7.04
CA ASP A 26 8.59 2.01 -7.66
C ASP A 26 9.81 1.52 -6.88
N SER A 27 11.00 1.69 -7.45
CA SER A 27 12.24 1.18 -6.85
C SER A 27 12.51 1.71 -5.45
N THR A 28 12.18 2.98 -5.19
CA THR A 28 12.37 3.62 -3.88
C THR A 28 11.37 3.04 -2.89
N THR A 29 10.08 3.02 -3.23
CA THR A 29 9.03 2.42 -2.40
C THR A 29 9.34 0.97 -2.05
N ARG A 30 9.81 0.18 -3.02
CA ARG A 30 10.19 -1.22 -2.80
C ARG A 30 11.39 -1.34 -1.88
N SER A 31 12.39 -0.48 -2.06
CA SER A 31 13.59 -0.44 -1.20
C SER A 31 13.20 -0.14 0.23
N ASP A 32 12.43 0.94 0.44
CA ASP A 32 11.96 1.37 1.75
C ASP A 32 11.14 0.27 2.44
N PHE A 33 10.19 -0.34 1.72
CA PHE A 33 9.42 -1.49 2.23
C PHE A 33 10.34 -2.63 2.66
N THR A 34 11.32 -2.99 1.83
CA THR A 34 12.22 -4.12 2.11
C THR A 34 13.09 -3.82 3.33
N GLU A 35 13.63 -2.61 3.45
CA GLU A 35 14.44 -2.21 4.62
C GLU A 35 13.63 -2.19 5.91
N GLN A 36 12.42 -1.62 5.89
CA GLN A 36 11.52 -1.61 7.04
C GLN A 36 11.12 -3.04 7.44
N CYS A 37 10.80 -3.89 6.46
CA CYS A 37 10.50 -5.29 6.69
C CYS A 37 11.69 -6.04 7.30
N VAL A 38 12.90 -5.87 6.74
CA VAL A 38 14.11 -6.55 7.25
C VAL A 38 14.41 -6.10 8.67
N SER A 39 14.31 -4.79 8.94
CA SER A 39 14.45 -4.25 10.30
C SER A 39 13.49 -4.91 11.28
N ALA A 40 12.20 -5.00 10.92
CA ALA A 40 11.18 -5.67 11.73
C ALA A 40 11.43 -7.17 11.90
N ALA A 41 11.80 -7.89 10.84
CA ALA A 41 12.12 -9.32 10.86
C ALA A 41 13.33 -9.62 11.76
N LYS A 42 14.34 -8.74 11.78
CA LYS A 42 15.48 -8.84 12.69
C LYS A 42 15.09 -8.65 14.15
N GLN A 43 14.12 -7.79 14.45
CA GLN A 43 13.55 -7.71 15.81
C GLN A 43 12.88 -9.03 16.23
N GLN A 44 12.39 -9.81 15.27
CA GLN A 44 11.85 -11.17 15.45
C GLN A 44 12.94 -12.26 15.42
N LYS A 45 14.22 -11.89 15.51
CA LYS A 45 15.38 -12.81 15.54
C LYS A 45 15.61 -13.63 14.26
N LEU A 46 15.06 -13.20 13.11
CA LEU A 46 15.48 -13.77 11.82
C LEU A 46 16.90 -13.32 11.49
N ASP A 47 17.71 -14.21 10.91
CA ASP A 47 19.03 -13.86 10.38
C ASP A 47 18.90 -12.97 9.13
N ASP A 48 19.95 -12.22 8.81
CA ASP A 48 19.93 -11.24 7.72
C ASP A 48 19.55 -11.85 6.37
N LYS A 49 20.01 -13.07 6.05
CA LYS A 49 19.72 -13.71 4.77
C LYS A 49 18.27 -14.15 4.71
N SER A 50 17.75 -14.76 5.77
CA SER A 50 16.35 -15.19 5.85
C SER A 50 15.39 -14.00 5.90
N ALA A 51 15.72 -12.96 6.67
CA ALA A 51 14.96 -11.72 6.72
C ALA A 51 14.87 -11.06 5.34
N LYS A 52 16.00 -10.94 4.64
CA LYS A 52 16.02 -10.37 3.28
C LYS A 52 15.19 -11.21 2.31
N ALA A 53 15.37 -12.53 2.29
CA ALA A 53 14.61 -13.41 1.41
C ALA A 53 13.09 -13.37 1.69
N HIS A 54 12.71 -13.30 2.97
CA HIS A 54 11.32 -13.17 3.40
C HIS A 54 10.71 -11.85 2.90
N CYS A 55 11.42 -10.74 3.11
CA CYS A 55 10.94 -9.41 2.73
C CYS A 55 10.92 -9.18 1.22
N GLU A 56 11.91 -9.68 0.48
CA GLU A 56 11.91 -9.68 -0.97
C GLU A 56 10.74 -10.51 -1.53
N CYS A 57 10.43 -11.64 -0.90
CA CYS A 57 9.25 -12.42 -1.27
C CYS A 57 7.95 -11.64 -1.01
N GLY A 58 7.83 -10.99 0.16
CA GLY A 58 6.69 -10.12 0.47
C GLY A 58 6.50 -9.01 -0.55
N ALA A 59 7.58 -8.33 -0.95
CA ALA A 59 7.54 -7.30 -1.98
C ALA A 59 7.10 -7.84 -3.35
N LYS A 60 7.44 -9.10 -3.68
CA LYS A 60 6.94 -9.76 -4.90
C LYS A 60 5.45 -10.12 -4.80
N GLN A 61 4.97 -10.51 -3.61
CA GLN A 61 3.55 -10.76 -3.40
C GLN A 61 2.71 -9.48 -3.54
N ILE A 62 3.25 -8.33 -3.11
CA ILE A 62 2.63 -7.02 -3.32
C ILE A 62 2.46 -6.77 -4.83
N ASP A 63 3.56 -6.76 -5.58
CA ASP A 63 3.53 -6.51 -7.02
C ASP A 63 2.60 -7.46 -7.81
N ALA A 64 2.51 -8.72 -7.40
CA ALA A 64 1.76 -9.73 -8.14
C ALA A 64 0.25 -9.74 -7.80
N ASN A 65 -0.14 -9.30 -6.59
CA ASN A 65 -1.50 -9.54 -6.08
C ASN A 65 -2.24 -8.28 -5.65
N PHE A 66 -1.57 -7.13 -5.58
CA PHE A 66 -2.17 -5.87 -5.15
C PHE A 66 -2.36 -4.97 -6.35
N SER A 67 -3.52 -4.31 -6.39
CA SER A 67 -3.74 -3.30 -7.40
C SER A 67 -2.95 -2.06 -7.05
N ASP A 68 -2.76 -1.26 -8.08
CA ASP A 68 -2.30 0.10 -8.02
C ASP A 68 -2.88 0.93 -6.85
N LYS A 69 -4.20 0.87 -6.71
CA LYS A 69 -4.93 1.56 -5.65
C LYS A 69 -4.60 0.99 -4.26
N ASP A 70 -4.42 -0.32 -4.16
CA ASP A 70 -4.09 -0.97 -2.89
C ASP A 70 -2.68 -0.59 -2.43
N ILE A 71 -1.71 -0.54 -3.35
CA ILE A 71 -0.32 -0.15 -3.05
C ILE A 71 -0.28 1.30 -2.58
N ALA A 72 -1.00 2.20 -3.26
CA ALA A 72 -1.12 3.60 -2.82
C ALA A 72 -1.75 3.73 -1.43
N ALA A 73 -2.76 2.90 -1.11
CA ALA A 73 -3.38 2.88 0.21
C ALA A 73 -2.41 2.36 1.30
N MET A 74 -1.58 1.37 0.99
CA MET A 74 -0.56 0.84 1.91
C MET A 74 0.56 1.84 2.18
N ASN A 75 0.92 2.68 1.21
CA ASN A 75 1.98 3.69 1.33
C ASN A 75 1.50 5.03 1.92
N ASN A 76 0.20 5.18 2.20
CA ASN A 76 -0.34 6.43 2.71
C ASN A 76 -0.05 6.59 4.21
N ALA A 77 1.04 7.29 4.53
CA ALA A 77 1.42 7.61 5.91
C ALA A 77 0.44 8.53 6.66
N SER A 78 -0.49 9.18 5.95
CA SER A 78 -1.52 10.06 6.56
C SER A 78 -2.83 9.32 6.88
N ALA A 79 -2.94 8.04 6.52
CA ALA A 79 -4.11 7.21 6.78
C ALA A 79 -3.74 6.04 7.70
N ALA A 80 -4.73 5.57 8.48
CA ALA A 80 -4.57 4.32 9.19
C ALA A 80 -4.39 3.16 8.18
N PRO A 81 -3.50 2.19 8.43
CA PRO A 81 -3.32 1.04 7.55
C PRO A 81 -4.63 0.30 7.34
N ASP A 82 -4.99 -0.01 6.10
CA ASP A 82 -6.18 -0.80 5.80
C ASP A 82 -5.99 -2.23 6.33
N PRO A 83 -6.80 -2.69 7.30
CA PRO A 83 -6.64 -4.00 7.92
C PRO A 83 -6.91 -5.15 6.95
N ALA A 84 -7.74 -4.95 5.93
CA ALA A 84 -8.01 -5.96 4.92
C ALA A 84 -6.79 -6.16 3.99
N LEU A 85 -6.13 -5.06 3.61
CA LEU A 85 -4.88 -5.13 2.83
C LEU A 85 -3.74 -5.78 3.63
N ALA A 86 -3.59 -5.40 4.91
CA ALA A 86 -2.63 -6.03 5.81
C ALA A 86 -2.88 -7.54 5.96
N SER A 87 -4.14 -7.93 6.20
CA SER A 87 -4.52 -9.35 6.33
C SER A 87 -4.27 -10.14 5.04
N LYS A 88 -4.57 -9.55 3.88
CA LYS A 88 -4.29 -10.15 2.56
C LYS A 88 -2.79 -10.36 2.38
N LEU A 89 -1.96 -9.38 2.72
CA LEU A 89 -0.51 -9.49 2.58
C LEU A 89 0.03 -10.59 3.50
N GLN A 90 -0.38 -10.60 4.78
CA GLN A 90 0.02 -11.63 5.73
C GLN A 90 -0.34 -13.04 5.24
N LYS A 91 -1.54 -13.21 4.67
CA LYS A 91 -1.97 -14.48 4.08
C LYS A 91 -1.07 -14.90 2.92
N LEU A 92 -0.80 -13.99 1.98
CA LEU A 92 0.04 -14.29 0.82
C LEU A 92 1.48 -14.61 1.23
N VAL A 93 2.05 -13.85 2.18
CA VAL A 93 3.38 -14.12 2.73
C VAL A 93 3.41 -15.49 3.42
N ALA A 94 2.43 -15.82 4.25
CA ALA A 94 2.37 -17.11 4.94
C ALA A 94 2.23 -18.31 3.97
N GLN A 95 1.59 -18.11 2.81
CA GLN A 95 1.37 -19.14 1.79
C GLN A 95 2.53 -19.30 0.82
N HIS A 96 3.23 -18.21 0.49
CA HIS A 96 4.18 -18.18 -0.63
C HIS A 96 5.61 -17.82 -0.25
N CYS A 97 5.85 -17.34 0.97
CA CYS A 97 7.16 -16.91 1.42
C CYS A 97 7.74 -17.85 2.47
N VAL A 98 9.07 -17.89 2.52
CA VAL A 98 9.82 -18.67 3.50
C VAL A 98 9.49 -18.20 4.92
N LYS A 99 9.44 -19.14 5.87
CA LYS A 99 9.30 -18.81 7.30
C LYS A 99 10.64 -18.41 7.90
#